data_AF-A0A952CUC6-F1
#
_entry.id   AF-A0A952CUC6-F1
#
_cell.length_a   1.000
_cell.length_b   1.000
_cell.length_c   1.000
_cell.angle_alpha   90.00
_cell.angle_beta   90.00
_cell.angle_gamma   90.00
#
_symmetry.space_group_name_H-M   'P 1'
#
loop_
_entity.id
_entity.type
_entity.pdbx_description
1 polymer ?
#
loop_
_entity_poly.entity_id
_entity_poly.type
_entity_poly.pdbx_seq_one_letter_code
_entity_poly.pdbx_strand_id
1 'polypeptide(L)'
;MTDRNSGAGRQVRELGLRMCGIAGCYKAADRVSEQLLLEMAGELAHRGPNGVGLYLDGRFGMVNTRLAIIDLAGGDQPISDEG
;
A
#
# COMPACT_ATOMS: atom_id res chain seq x y z
N MET A 1 -0.32 -40.37 32.05
CA MET A 1 -1.68 -39.90 32.42
C MET A 1 -1.74 -38.43 32.06
N THR A 2 -2.70 -38.07 31.22
CA THR A 2 -3.02 -36.76 30.59
C THR A 2 -2.93 -35.57 31.55
N ASP A 3 -2.59 -34.35 31.11
CA ASP A 3 -3.48 -33.55 30.26
C ASP A 3 -2.83 -32.46 29.40
N ARG A 4 -3.52 -32.19 28.28
CA ARG A 4 -3.34 -31.12 27.31
C ARG A 4 -3.97 -29.83 27.87
N ASN A 5 -3.32 -28.67 27.73
CA ASN A 5 -4.03 -27.46 27.28
C ASN A 5 -3.00 -26.43 26.76
N SER A 6 -2.77 -26.37 25.44
CA SER A 6 -3.40 -25.43 24.50
C SER A 6 -3.42 -23.98 25.00
N GLY A 7 -2.59 -23.16 24.37
CA GLY A 7 -2.60 -21.72 24.57
C GLY A 7 -1.33 -21.06 24.07
N ALA A 8 -0.84 -21.44 22.88
CA ALA A 8 0.08 -20.59 22.14
C ALA A 8 -0.70 -19.36 21.68
N GLY A 9 -1.01 -18.47 22.63
CA GLY A 9 -1.43 -17.12 22.37
C GLY A 9 -0.30 -16.50 21.58
N ARG A 10 -0.43 -16.51 20.25
CA ARG A 10 0.42 -15.73 19.35
C ARG A 10 0.41 -14.33 19.92
N GLN A 11 1.53 -13.98 20.52
CA GLN A 11 1.82 -12.65 20.99
C GLN A 11 1.69 -11.78 19.74
N VAL A 12 0.53 -11.14 19.56
CA VAL A 12 0.36 -9.97 18.68
C VAL A 12 1.17 -8.89 19.36
N ARG A 13 2.49 -9.04 19.32
CA ARG A 13 3.44 -7.99 19.62
C ARG A 13 2.95 -6.84 18.78
N GLU A 14 2.62 -5.74 19.43
CA GLU A 14 2.70 -4.35 18.99
C GLU A 14 3.42 -4.13 17.65
N LEU A 15 2.89 -4.73 16.58
CA LEU A 15 3.12 -4.34 15.22
C LEU A 15 2.34 -3.05 15.19
N GLY A 16 3.05 -1.93 15.34
CA GLY A 16 2.53 -0.65 14.91
C GLY A 16 2.19 -0.81 13.44
N LEU A 17 0.97 -1.31 13.17
CA LEU A 17 0.42 -1.64 11.87
C LEU A 17 0.33 -0.32 11.11
N ARG A 18 1.46 0.13 10.59
CA ARG A 18 1.50 1.17 9.58
C ARG A 18 0.77 0.53 8.38
N MET A 19 -0.31 1.16 7.96
CA MET A 19 -1.16 0.63 6.89
C MET A 19 -0.57 1.09 5.57
N CYS A 20 -0.59 0.30 4.48
CA CYS A 20 -0.30 0.84 3.15
C CYS A 20 -1.17 2.08 2.86
N GLY A 21 -0.63 3.04 2.10
CA GLY A 21 -1.36 4.23 1.65
C GLY A 21 -1.85 4.06 0.21
N ILE A 22 -3.02 4.61 -0.12
CA ILE A 22 -3.52 4.71 -1.49
C ILE A 22 -4.12 6.11 -1.65
N ALA A 23 -3.80 6.80 -2.74
CA ALA A 23 -4.43 8.04 -3.17
C ALA A 23 -4.53 8.08 -4.69
N GLY A 24 -5.39 8.94 -5.22
CA GLY A 24 -5.51 9.12 -6.65
C GLY A 24 -6.40 10.31 -6.97
N CYS A 25 -6.39 10.72 -8.23
CA CYS A 25 -7.20 11.82 -8.71
C CYS A 25 -7.67 11.59 -10.14
N TYR A 26 -8.81 12.20 -10.44
CA TYR A 26 -9.36 12.29 -11.77
C TYR A 26 -9.60 13.76 -12.10
N LYS A 27 -9.18 14.20 -13.28
CA LYS A 27 -9.35 15.56 -13.77
C LYS A 27 -10.30 15.55 -14.97
N ALA A 28 -11.32 16.39 -14.96
CA ALA A 28 -12.35 16.38 -16.01
C ALA A 28 -11.80 16.82 -17.39
N ALA A 29 -10.92 17.82 -17.40
CA ALA A 29 -10.42 18.48 -18.61
C ALA A 29 -8.94 18.19 -18.89
N ASP A 30 -8.09 18.28 -17.87
CA ASP A 30 -6.64 18.19 -18.06
C ASP A 30 -6.06 16.83 -17.69
N ARG A 31 -4.84 16.56 -18.15
CA ARG A 31 -4.08 15.41 -17.68
C ARG A 31 -3.65 15.59 -16.21
N VAL A 32 -3.58 14.47 -15.50
CA VAL A 32 -2.93 14.38 -14.19
C VAL A 32 -1.43 14.45 -14.41
N SER A 33 -0.74 15.25 -13.59
CA SER A 33 0.72 15.29 -13.60
C SER A 33 1.28 14.26 -12.64
N GLU A 34 2.42 13.67 -13.01
CA GLU A 34 3.19 12.79 -12.14
C GLU A 34 3.57 13.49 -10.83
N GLN A 35 3.93 14.78 -10.90
CA GLN A 35 4.27 15.61 -9.74
C GLN A 35 3.16 15.65 -8.68
N LEU A 36 1.90 15.75 -9.10
CA LEU A 36 0.76 15.74 -8.17
C LEU A 36 0.66 14.40 -7.44
N LEU A 37 0.90 13.28 -8.13
CA LEU A 37 0.89 11.97 -7.50
C LEU A 37 2.07 11.76 -6.55
N LEU A 38 3.24 12.32 -6.87
CA LEU A 38 4.40 12.32 -5.96
C LEU A 38 4.14 13.14 -4.68
N GLU A 39 3.45 14.27 -4.79
CA GLU A 39 3.01 15.05 -3.62
C GLU A 39 2.03 14.24 -2.76
N MET A 40 1.05 13.57 -3.38
CA MET A 40 0.15 12.64 -2.69
C MET A 40 0.91 11.48 -2.03
N ALA A 41 1.97 10.97 -2.67
CA ALA A 41 2.84 9.93 -2.11
C ALA A 41 3.55 10.39 -0.84
N GLY A 42 4.06 11.63 -0.84
CA GLY A 42 4.74 12.25 0.30
C GLY A 42 3.84 12.31 1.53
N GLU A 43 2.59 12.73 1.36
CA GLU A 43 1.59 12.75 2.43
C GLU A 43 1.31 11.33 2.98
N LEU A 44 1.43 10.30 2.14
CA LEU A 44 1.23 8.89 2.51
C LEU A 44 2.50 8.15 2.94
N ALA A 45 3.65 8.82 3.04
CA ALA A 45 4.93 8.17 3.37
C ALA A 45 4.95 7.53 4.76
N HIS A 46 4.20 8.09 5.72
CA HIS A 46 4.06 7.54 7.08
C HIS A 46 3.33 6.18 7.13
N ARG A 47 2.57 5.86 6.07
CA ARG A 47 1.75 4.66 5.93
C ARG A 47 2.52 3.52 5.26
N GLY A 48 3.33 3.81 4.24
CA GLY A 48 4.10 2.82 3.50
C GLY A 48 5.51 3.28 3.14
N PRO A 49 6.44 3.37 4.11
CA PRO A 49 7.81 3.85 3.88
C PRO A 49 8.69 2.91 3.04
N ASN A 50 8.22 1.71 2.67
CA ASN A 50 9.05 0.72 1.99
C ASN A 50 9.00 0.80 0.46
N GLY A 51 8.03 1.49 -0.12
CA GLY A 51 7.94 1.62 -1.58
C GLY A 51 6.79 2.51 -2.02
N VAL A 52 6.90 3.06 -3.22
CA VAL A 52 5.89 3.89 -3.88
C VAL A 52 5.65 3.34 -5.28
N GLY A 53 4.40 3.14 -5.67
CA GLY A 53 3.99 2.82 -7.03
C GLY A 53 3.08 3.91 -7.58
N LEU A 54 3.23 4.23 -8.87
CA LEU A 54 2.45 5.24 -9.58
C LEU A 54 1.76 4.62 -10.78
N TYR A 55 0.53 5.04 -11.03
CA TYR A 55 -0.20 4.75 -12.26
C TYR A 55 -0.71 6.06 -12.85
N LEU A 56 -0.49 6.26 -14.15
CA LEU A 56 -0.92 7.45 -14.89
C LEU A 56 -1.59 7.01 -16.19
N ASP A 57 -2.83 7.46 -16.38
CA ASP A 57 -3.60 7.26 -17.60
C ASP A 57 -4.38 8.53 -17.94
N GLY A 58 -3.67 9.46 -18.60
CA GLY A 58 -4.23 10.72 -19.07
C GLY A 58 -4.85 11.56 -17.95
N ARG A 59 -6.17 11.47 -17.80
CA ARG A 59 -6.99 12.21 -16.84
C ARG A 59 -7.07 11.55 -15.47
N PHE A 60 -6.62 10.30 -15.35
CA PHE A 60 -6.61 9.54 -14.12
C PHE A 60 -5.17 9.29 -13.67
N GLY A 61 -4.96 9.34 -12.35
CA GLY A 61 -3.70 8.93 -11.75
C GLY A 61 -3.91 8.38 -10.35
N MET A 62 -3.04 7.46 -9.95
CA MET A 62 -3.10 6.77 -8.66
C MET A 62 -1.70 6.55 -8.11
N VAL A 63 -1.58 6.55 -6.79
CA VAL A 63 -0.37 6.22 -6.05
C VAL A 63 -0.69 5.22 -4.94
N ASN A 64 0.21 4.26 -4.73
CA ASN A 64 0.22 3.43 -3.55
C ASN A 64 1.56 3.59 -2.80
N THR A 65 1.50 3.58 -1.47
CA THR A 65 2.69 3.47 -0.61
C THR A 65 2.64 2.16 0.16
N ARG A 66 3.74 1.39 0.13
CA ARG A 66 3.79 0.01 0.62
C ARG A 66 4.47 -0.08 1.97
N LEU A 67 3.87 -0.83 2.89
CA LEU A 67 4.56 -1.35 4.07
C LEU A 67 4.87 -2.83 3.87
N ALA A 68 6.13 -3.23 4.07
CA ALA A 68 6.57 -4.62 3.98
C ALA A 68 6.15 -5.42 5.22
N ILE A 69 4.84 -5.70 5.40
CA ILE A 69 4.34 -6.54 6.51
C ILE A 69 4.26 -8.01 6.10
N ILE A 70 3.68 -8.33 4.94
CA ILE A 70 3.63 -9.69 4.36
C ILE A 70 3.82 -9.60 2.85
N ASP A 71 4.52 -10.60 2.31
CA ASP A 71 4.84 -10.88 0.90
C ASP A 71 6.15 -10.25 0.38
N LEU A 72 7.26 -10.97 0.54
CA LEU A 72 8.60 -10.53 0.10
C LEU A 72 8.85 -10.73 -1.40
N ALA A 73 7.89 -11.19 -2.23
CA ALA A 73 8.19 -11.50 -3.63
C ALA A 73 7.09 -11.28 -4.69
N GLY A 74 5.79 -11.14 -4.36
CA GLY A 74 4.73 -11.17 -5.39
C GLY A 74 3.65 -10.08 -5.37
N GLY A 75 3.69 -9.13 -4.43
CA GLY A 75 2.56 -8.23 -4.14
C GLY A 75 2.69 -6.81 -4.70
N ASP A 76 3.30 -6.62 -5.87
CA ASP A 76 3.40 -5.29 -6.46
C ASP A 76 2.01 -4.74 -6.78
N GLN A 77 1.80 -3.49 -6.36
CA GLN A 77 0.60 -2.71 -6.60
C GLN A 77 1.02 -1.48 -7.41
N PRO A 78 0.13 -0.92 -8.23
CA PRO A 78 -1.27 -1.31 -8.44
C PRO A 78 -1.44 -2.63 -9.22
N ILE A 79 -2.43 -3.43 -8.85
CA ILE A 79 -2.84 -4.57 -9.69
C ILE A 79 -3.53 -4.01 -10.94
N SER A 80 -2.95 -4.31 -12.09
CA SER A 80 -3.61 -4.19 -13.39
C SER A 80 -4.19 -5.54 -13.80
N ASP A 81 -5.39 -5.55 -14.38
CA ASP A 81 -5.93 -6.72 -15.07
C ASP A 81 -5.28 -6.79 -16.45
N GLU A 82 -4.27 -7.65 -16.60
CA GLU A 82 -3.79 -8.07 -17.91
C GLU A 82 -4.65 -9.27 -18.32
N GLY A 83 -5.46 -9.11 -19.38
CA GLY A 83 -6.11 -10.24 -20.05
C GLY A 83 -5.11 -11.14 -20.77
#